data_AF-A0A967DZ14-F1
#
_entry.id   AF-A0A967DZ14-F1
#
_cell.length_a   1.000
_cell.length_b   1.000
_cell.length_c   1.000
_cell.angle_alpha   90.00
_cell.angle_beta   90.00
_cell.angle_gamma   90.00
#
_symmetry.space_group_name_H-M   'P 1'
#
loop_
_entity.id
_entity.type
_entity.pdbx_description
1 polymer ?
#
loop_
_entity_poly.entity_id
_entity_poly.type
_entity_poly.pdbx_seq_one_letter_code
_entity_poly.pdbx_strand_id
1 'polypeptide(L)'
;TANAQVGIGTTNPDASAILELEATDKGLLPPRMTEAERDAISNPAEGLVIYNTDENCLQWYDNNGWYDGCSGATYPPFVASLDCANATNNGTLTDGEAAAGVTTVIDYTGGNGLNHSGQTVNSTGVTGLTATLAPGTLATGAGSLTYTIAGTPASDGTASFAINIGGQTCSLERTVAPPTVIGANNKVWMDRNLGASQVATSSTDTASYGDLYQWGRAADGHEDRNSTKYTAVETGSDGVANFNASGNAWDGQFITRNSGDNNWVNPSVSGVDNLWQGVNGTNNPCPAGFRVPTAAEWQVEIDEGNWSNATDAFDSTLALPMAGNRIDTNGSLNNVNTSGLYWSSTVSSANSLLLYFDSDEAGMYTNDRAIGYSVRCIKD
;
A
#
# COMPACT_ATOMS: atom_id res chain seq x y z
N THR A 1 -31.26 -55.67 -44.14
CA THR A 1 -30.06 -55.83 -43.28
C THR A 1 -30.39 -55.22 -41.94
N ALA A 2 -30.13 -55.93 -40.84
CA ALA A 2 -30.15 -55.28 -39.52
C ALA A 2 -28.84 -54.48 -39.43
N ASN A 3 -28.94 -53.15 -39.30
CA ASN A 3 -27.77 -52.30 -39.06
C ASN A 3 -27.41 -52.45 -37.57
N ALA A 4 -26.20 -52.91 -37.27
CA ALA A 4 -25.69 -52.90 -35.90
C ALA A 4 -25.13 -51.49 -35.61
N GLN A 5 -25.87 -50.69 -34.85
CA GLN A 5 -25.40 -49.42 -34.29
C GLN A 5 -25.03 -49.63 -32.82
N VAL A 6 -24.00 -48.94 -32.34
CA VAL A 6 -23.60 -48.97 -30.94
C VAL A 6 -24.00 -47.63 -30.31
N GLY A 7 -24.96 -47.67 -29.40
CA GLY A 7 -25.27 -46.54 -28.52
C GLY A 7 -24.63 -46.75 -27.16
N ILE A 8 -23.97 -45.73 -26.61
CA ILE A 8 -23.51 -45.71 -25.22
C ILE A 8 -24.20 -44.54 -24.53
N GLY A 9 -25.08 -44.84 -23.57
CA GLY A 9 -25.92 -43.83 -22.91
C GLY A 9 -27.21 -43.50 -23.65
N THR A 10 -27.42 -44.04 -24.85
CA THR A 10 -28.66 -43.93 -25.64
C THR A 10 -29.13 -45.30 -26.14
N THR A 11 -30.45 -45.51 -26.21
CA THR A 11 -31.05 -46.74 -26.78
C THR A 11 -31.58 -46.53 -28.20
N ASN A 12 -31.57 -45.29 -28.69
CA ASN A 12 -32.02 -44.93 -30.03
C ASN A 12 -30.96 -44.05 -30.70
N PRO A 13 -29.77 -44.62 -31.02
CA PRO A 13 -28.74 -43.87 -31.73
C PRO A 13 -29.29 -43.35 -33.07
N ASP A 14 -28.86 -42.16 -33.47
CA ASP A 14 -29.24 -41.52 -34.71
C ASP A 14 -28.96 -42.47 -35.89
N ALA A 15 -29.90 -42.56 -36.82
CA ALA A 15 -29.83 -43.50 -37.95
C ALA A 15 -28.59 -43.28 -38.85
N SER A 16 -27.95 -42.12 -38.78
CA SER A 16 -26.72 -41.80 -39.50
C SER A 16 -25.43 -42.23 -38.77
N ALA A 17 -25.49 -42.58 -37.48
CA ALA A 17 -24.34 -42.89 -36.66
C ALA A 17 -24.09 -44.41 -36.55
N ILE A 18 -22.83 -44.85 -36.70
CA ILE A 18 -22.43 -46.22 -36.33
C ILE A 18 -22.19 -46.32 -34.81
N LEU A 19 -21.72 -45.23 -34.19
CA LEU A 19 -21.49 -45.08 -32.76
C LEU A 19 -22.02 -43.72 -32.29
N GLU A 20 -22.85 -43.71 -31.24
CA GLU A 20 -23.30 -42.50 -30.56
C GLU A 20 -23.07 -42.58 -29.05
N LEU A 21 -22.57 -41.48 -28.47
CA LEU A 21 -22.29 -41.33 -27.05
C LEU A 21 -23.20 -40.23 -26.49
N GLU A 22 -24.18 -40.58 -25.65
CA GLU A 22 -25.10 -39.62 -25.02
C GLU A 22 -24.86 -39.56 -23.51
N ALA A 23 -24.43 -38.40 -23.01
CA ALA A 23 -24.28 -38.11 -21.60
C ALA A 23 -24.37 -36.59 -21.36
N THR A 24 -24.85 -36.18 -20.19
CA THR A 24 -24.90 -34.75 -19.79
C THR A 24 -23.71 -34.32 -18.93
N ASP A 25 -22.94 -35.28 -18.42
CA ASP A 25 -21.85 -35.08 -17.47
C ASP A 25 -20.55 -35.81 -17.84
N LYS A 26 -20.48 -36.40 -19.05
CA LYS A 26 -19.32 -37.18 -19.55
C LYS A 26 -19.01 -36.81 -21.00
N GLY A 27 -17.82 -37.18 -21.45
CA GLY A 27 -17.37 -37.00 -22.83
C GLY A 27 -16.55 -38.18 -23.34
N LEU A 28 -16.09 -38.10 -24.59
CA LEU A 28 -15.15 -39.05 -25.17
C LEU A 28 -13.71 -38.67 -24.78
N LEU A 29 -12.99 -39.60 -24.17
CA LEU A 29 -11.54 -39.48 -23.98
C LEU A 29 -10.86 -40.34 -25.06
N PRO A 30 -10.43 -39.75 -26.20
CA PRO A 30 -9.71 -40.51 -27.23
C PRO A 30 -8.34 -40.96 -26.72
N PRO A 31 -7.66 -41.88 -27.42
CA PRO A 31 -6.30 -42.27 -27.08
C PRO A 31 -5.38 -41.05 -26.94
N ARG A 32 -4.66 -40.97 -25.81
CA ARG A 32 -3.72 -39.89 -25.50
C ARG A 32 -2.29 -40.39 -25.64
N MET A 33 -1.45 -39.65 -26.33
CA MET A 33 -0.08 -40.04 -26.62
C MET A 33 0.79 -38.81 -26.93
N THR A 34 2.10 -38.95 -26.76
CA THR A 34 3.10 -37.96 -27.19
C THR A 34 3.21 -37.91 -28.71
N GLU A 35 3.87 -36.88 -29.25
CA GLU A 35 4.12 -36.76 -30.68
C GLU A 35 4.99 -37.91 -31.21
N ALA A 36 6.00 -38.32 -30.44
CA ALA A 36 6.85 -39.46 -30.78
C ALA A 36 6.08 -40.80 -30.84
N GLU A 37 5.14 -41.00 -29.90
CA GLU A 37 4.28 -42.20 -29.89
C GLU A 37 3.26 -42.17 -31.03
N ARG A 38 2.70 -40.99 -31.35
CA ARG A 38 1.82 -40.77 -32.51
C ARG A 38 2.54 -41.11 -33.82
N ASP A 39 3.77 -40.63 -33.99
CA ASP A 39 4.57 -40.85 -35.20
C ASP A 39 5.06 -42.31 -35.34
N ALA A 40 5.10 -43.06 -34.23
CA ALA A 40 5.39 -44.49 -34.24
C ALA A 40 4.21 -45.36 -34.71
N ILE A 41 3.01 -44.79 -34.88
CA ILE A 41 1.85 -45.52 -35.42
C ILE A 41 2.14 -45.91 -36.88
N SER A 42 2.30 -47.20 -37.12
CA SER A 42 2.55 -47.73 -38.46
C SER A 42 1.26 -47.82 -39.27
N ASN A 43 1.23 -47.19 -40.45
CA ASN A 43 0.08 -47.17 -41.37
C ASN A 43 -1.23 -46.69 -40.68
N PRO A 44 -1.27 -45.47 -40.13
CA PRO A 44 -2.49 -44.94 -39.52
C PRO A 44 -3.62 -44.88 -40.54
N ALA A 45 -4.83 -45.23 -40.10
CA ALA A 45 -6.02 -45.16 -40.93
C ALA A 45 -6.47 -43.70 -41.11
N GLU A 46 -6.97 -43.36 -42.30
CA GLU A 46 -7.65 -42.08 -42.54
C GLU A 46 -8.82 -41.90 -41.56
N GLY A 47 -8.90 -40.72 -40.92
CA GLY A 47 -9.88 -40.40 -39.89
C GLY A 47 -9.53 -40.91 -38.49
N LEU A 48 -8.33 -41.49 -38.27
CA LEU A 48 -7.87 -41.86 -36.93
C LEU A 48 -7.72 -40.61 -36.06
N VAL A 49 -8.44 -40.54 -34.93
CA VAL A 49 -8.40 -39.39 -34.00
C VAL A 49 -7.67 -39.76 -32.71
N ILE A 50 -6.74 -38.91 -32.30
CA ILE A 50 -6.00 -39.00 -31.03
C ILE A 50 -5.97 -37.64 -30.34
N TYR A 51 -5.54 -37.61 -29.08
CA TYR A 51 -5.16 -36.38 -28.40
C TYR A 51 -3.65 -36.39 -28.14
N ASN A 52 -2.93 -35.48 -28.80
CA ASN A 52 -1.49 -35.30 -28.67
C ASN A 52 -1.20 -34.53 -27.39
N THR A 53 -0.45 -35.13 -26.46
CA THR A 53 -0.15 -34.53 -25.16
C THR A 53 0.99 -33.53 -25.19
N ASP A 54 1.84 -33.56 -26.22
CA ASP A 54 2.92 -32.58 -26.38
C ASP A 54 2.36 -31.26 -26.94
N GLU A 55 1.42 -31.37 -27.89
CA GLU A 55 0.73 -30.23 -28.51
C GLU A 55 -0.54 -29.80 -27.76
N ASN A 56 -1.00 -30.61 -26.79
CA ASN A 56 -2.27 -30.44 -26.08
C ASN A 56 -3.51 -30.32 -26.98
N CYS A 57 -3.55 -31.10 -28.08
CA CYS A 57 -4.62 -31.01 -29.06
C CYS A 57 -5.14 -32.35 -29.58
N LEU A 58 -6.43 -32.37 -29.96
CA LEU A 58 -6.99 -33.38 -30.85
C LEU A 58 -6.34 -33.30 -32.25
N GLN A 59 -5.83 -34.43 -32.72
CA GLN A 59 -5.28 -34.57 -34.06
C GLN A 59 -6.00 -35.70 -34.81
N TRP A 60 -6.11 -35.57 -36.13
CA TRP A 60 -6.60 -36.64 -37.00
C TRP A 60 -5.68 -36.90 -38.17
N TYR A 61 -5.66 -38.13 -38.67
CA TYR A 61 -4.87 -38.53 -39.83
C TYR A 61 -5.67 -38.40 -41.14
N ASP A 62 -5.13 -37.77 -42.18
CA ASP A 62 -5.86 -37.44 -43.43
C ASP A 62 -5.21 -37.99 -44.72
N ASN A 63 -4.51 -39.13 -44.64
CA ASN A 63 -3.65 -39.72 -45.69
C ASN A 63 -2.43 -38.88 -46.12
N ASN A 64 -2.42 -37.59 -45.82
CA ASN A 64 -1.35 -36.66 -46.14
C ASN A 64 -0.50 -36.31 -44.89
N GLY A 65 -0.99 -36.63 -43.69
CA GLY A 65 -0.25 -36.56 -42.45
C GLY A 65 -1.18 -36.49 -41.24
N TRP A 66 -0.61 -36.12 -40.10
CA TRP A 66 -1.38 -35.74 -38.92
C TRP A 66 -1.76 -34.27 -39.04
N TYR A 67 -3.06 -33.98 -38.91
CA TYR A 67 -3.61 -32.64 -38.91
C TYR A 67 -3.97 -32.22 -37.49
N ASP A 68 -3.58 -31.01 -37.12
CA ASP A 68 -3.87 -30.41 -35.82
C ASP A 68 -5.25 -29.73 -35.81
N GLY A 69 -6.19 -30.28 -35.04
CA GLY A 69 -7.53 -29.74 -34.88
C GLY A 69 -7.64 -28.44 -34.09
N CYS A 70 -6.56 -28.03 -33.44
CA CYS A 70 -6.49 -26.78 -32.68
C CYS A 70 -5.86 -25.66 -33.51
N SER A 71 -5.37 -25.96 -34.72
CA SER A 71 -4.93 -24.95 -35.66
C SER A 71 -6.13 -24.08 -36.08
N GLY A 72 -6.24 -22.90 -35.46
CA GLY A 72 -7.36 -21.97 -35.62
C GLY A 72 -8.17 -21.68 -34.34
N ALA A 73 -7.95 -22.43 -33.26
CA ALA A 73 -8.45 -22.06 -31.94
C ALA A 73 -7.58 -20.92 -31.38
N THR A 74 -8.11 -19.69 -31.36
CA THR A 74 -7.47 -18.60 -30.62
C THR A 74 -7.67 -18.83 -29.13
N TYR A 75 -6.71 -19.48 -28.47
CA TYR A 75 -6.66 -19.46 -27.02
C TYR A 75 -6.38 -18.02 -26.56
N PRO A 76 -7.02 -17.53 -25.49
CA PRO A 76 -6.58 -16.28 -24.90
C PRO A 76 -5.15 -16.43 -24.36
N PRO A 77 -4.36 -15.33 -24.27
CA PRO A 77 -3.12 -15.37 -23.53
C PRO A 77 -3.39 -15.85 -22.10
N PHE A 78 -2.56 -16.78 -21.63
CA PHE A 78 -2.73 -17.47 -20.35
C PHE A 78 -1.40 -17.58 -19.62
N VAL A 79 -1.44 -17.40 -18.30
CA VAL A 79 -0.35 -17.74 -17.37
C VAL A 79 -0.93 -18.54 -16.20
N ALA A 80 -0.16 -19.45 -15.62
CA ALA A 80 -0.60 -20.25 -14.47
C ALA A 80 -0.59 -19.46 -13.16
N SER A 81 0.35 -18.52 -13.00
CA SER A 81 0.46 -17.66 -11.81
C SER A 81 1.11 -16.32 -12.11
N LEU A 82 0.82 -15.32 -11.29
CA LEU A 82 1.49 -14.02 -11.26
C LEU A 82 2.08 -13.80 -9.86
N ASP A 83 3.31 -13.29 -9.77
CA ASP A 83 3.97 -13.00 -8.49
C ASP A 83 4.07 -11.49 -8.23
N CYS A 84 2.95 -10.86 -7.90
CA CYS A 84 2.94 -9.46 -7.48
C CYS A 84 3.68 -9.23 -6.13
N ALA A 85 3.76 -10.25 -5.27
CA ALA A 85 4.29 -10.11 -3.91
C ALA A 85 5.82 -9.96 -3.91
N ASN A 86 6.51 -10.63 -4.83
CA ASN A 86 7.96 -10.54 -5.00
C ASN A 86 8.36 -9.69 -6.23
N ALA A 87 7.49 -8.76 -6.64
CA ALA A 87 7.76 -7.91 -7.80
C ALA A 87 9.04 -7.07 -7.60
N THR A 88 9.86 -6.98 -8.64
CA THR A 88 11.12 -6.22 -8.59
C THR A 88 10.87 -4.78 -9.02
N ASN A 89 11.11 -3.83 -8.12
CA ASN A 89 10.85 -2.42 -8.32
C ASN A 89 12.12 -1.64 -8.70
N ASN A 90 12.00 -0.72 -9.66
CA ASN A 90 13.03 0.26 -10.01
C ASN A 90 12.47 1.68 -9.92
N GLY A 91 13.29 2.62 -9.47
CA GLY A 91 12.90 4.01 -9.22
C GLY A 91 12.05 4.18 -7.95
N THR A 92 12.02 5.41 -7.44
CA THR A 92 11.22 5.82 -6.27
C THR A 92 9.99 6.61 -6.72
N LEU A 93 8.97 6.62 -5.87
CA LEU A 93 7.79 7.47 -6.03
C LEU A 93 7.76 8.43 -4.85
N THR A 94 7.56 9.71 -5.11
CA THR A 94 7.47 10.75 -4.09
C THR A 94 6.16 11.51 -4.29
N ASP A 95 5.47 11.83 -3.20
CA ASP A 95 4.25 12.65 -3.26
C ASP A 95 4.49 13.97 -4.00
N GLY A 96 3.54 14.36 -4.86
CA GLY A 96 3.60 15.60 -5.63
C GLY A 96 4.66 15.65 -6.74
N GLU A 97 5.54 14.65 -6.85
CA GLU A 97 6.57 14.58 -7.89
C GLU A 97 6.16 13.63 -9.02
N ALA A 98 6.37 14.07 -10.27
CA ALA A 98 6.09 13.23 -11.43
C ALA A 98 7.04 12.02 -11.46
N ALA A 99 6.47 10.82 -11.52
CA ALA A 99 7.22 9.58 -11.62
C ALA A 99 7.98 9.52 -12.96
N ALA A 100 9.31 9.42 -12.88
CA ALA A 100 10.20 9.38 -14.05
C ALA A 100 11.05 8.10 -14.03
N GLY A 101 10.94 7.29 -15.09
CA GLY A 101 11.73 6.06 -15.24
C GLY A 101 11.40 4.95 -14.22
N VAL A 102 10.25 5.03 -13.56
CA VAL A 102 9.81 4.04 -12.57
C VAL A 102 9.24 2.82 -13.28
N THR A 103 9.71 1.64 -12.90
CA THR A 103 9.20 0.37 -13.43
C THR A 103 9.00 -0.66 -12.32
N THR A 104 8.14 -1.63 -12.60
CA THR A 104 7.99 -2.84 -11.80
C THR A 104 7.99 -4.05 -12.71
N VAL A 105 8.77 -5.07 -12.36
CA VAL A 105 8.80 -6.37 -13.03
C VAL A 105 8.02 -7.37 -12.19
N ILE A 106 7.02 -8.01 -12.80
CA ILE A 106 6.20 -9.07 -12.21
C ILE A 106 6.52 -10.38 -12.94
N ASP A 107 7.01 -11.37 -12.20
CA ASP A 107 7.29 -12.69 -12.76
C ASP A 107 6.02 -13.54 -12.83
N TYR A 108 5.97 -14.47 -13.79
CA TYR A 108 4.87 -15.40 -13.99
C TYR A 108 5.37 -16.80 -14.38
N THR A 109 4.49 -17.79 -14.22
CA THR A 109 4.74 -19.17 -14.67
C THR A 109 3.66 -19.65 -15.64
N GLY A 110 3.94 -20.72 -16.39
CA GLY A 110 2.96 -21.38 -17.26
C GLY A 110 2.38 -20.54 -18.40
N GLY A 111 3.15 -19.58 -18.91
CA GLY A 111 2.78 -18.81 -20.10
C GLY A 111 2.60 -19.70 -21.33
N ASN A 112 1.65 -19.35 -22.19
CA ASN A 112 1.26 -20.17 -23.35
C ASN A 112 1.81 -19.68 -24.70
N GLY A 113 2.77 -18.77 -24.73
CA GLY A 113 3.39 -18.31 -25.98
C GLY A 113 2.59 -17.25 -26.76
N LEU A 114 1.41 -16.85 -26.28
CA LEU A 114 0.49 -15.99 -27.03
C LEU A 114 0.65 -14.50 -26.73
N ASN A 115 0.17 -13.69 -27.67
CA ASN A 115 0.21 -12.23 -27.55
C ASN A 115 -0.84 -11.72 -26.55
N HIS A 116 -0.45 -10.75 -25.73
CA HIS A 116 -1.35 -9.96 -24.89
C HIS A 116 -1.40 -8.52 -25.40
N SER A 117 -2.55 -7.86 -25.24
CA SER A 117 -2.78 -6.48 -25.69
C SER A 117 -2.19 -5.40 -24.76
N GLY A 118 -1.41 -5.81 -23.76
CA GLY A 118 -0.95 -4.92 -22.68
C GLY A 118 -2.04 -4.67 -21.63
N GLN A 119 -1.77 -3.73 -20.73
CA GLN A 119 -2.72 -3.31 -19.69
C GLN A 119 -2.39 -1.87 -19.24
N THR A 120 -3.42 -1.10 -18.86
CA THR A 120 -3.27 0.18 -18.16
C THR A 120 -4.11 0.14 -16.89
N VAL A 121 -3.50 0.43 -15.74
CA VAL A 121 -4.13 0.33 -14.42
C VAL A 121 -3.86 1.60 -13.64
N ASN A 122 -4.92 2.25 -13.17
CA ASN A 122 -4.80 3.40 -12.27
C ASN A 122 -4.63 2.93 -10.82
N SER A 123 -3.85 3.66 -10.04
CA SER A 123 -3.63 3.34 -8.63
C SER A 123 -4.86 3.64 -7.77
N THR A 124 -5.04 2.83 -6.72
CA THR A 124 -5.92 3.10 -5.57
C THR A 124 -5.08 3.22 -4.29
N GLY A 125 -5.70 3.64 -3.18
CA GLY A 125 -4.95 4.07 -1.99
C GLY A 125 -4.36 5.45 -2.23
N VAL A 126 -3.12 5.51 -2.72
CA VAL A 126 -2.55 6.73 -3.32
C VAL A 126 -2.98 6.84 -4.79
N THR A 127 -3.67 7.92 -5.14
CA THR A 127 -4.14 8.17 -6.52
C THR A 127 -3.14 8.99 -7.34
N GLY A 128 -3.37 9.11 -8.66
CA GLY A 128 -2.55 9.94 -9.55
C GLY A 128 -1.44 9.20 -10.30
N LEU A 129 -1.28 7.89 -10.04
CA LEU A 129 -0.35 7.02 -10.76
C LEU A 129 -1.08 6.06 -11.70
N THR A 130 -0.39 5.72 -12.79
CA THR A 130 -0.85 4.75 -13.78
C THR A 130 0.27 3.77 -14.09
N ALA A 131 0.04 2.48 -13.87
CA ALA A 131 0.90 1.39 -14.32
C ALA A 131 0.50 0.95 -15.72
N THR A 132 1.46 0.89 -16.64
CA THR A 132 1.24 0.52 -18.05
C THR A 132 2.16 -0.63 -18.46
N LEU A 133 1.56 -1.70 -18.95
CA LEU A 133 2.21 -2.79 -19.66
C LEU A 133 1.93 -2.64 -21.15
N ALA A 134 2.97 -2.54 -21.97
CA ALA A 134 2.82 -2.51 -23.42
C ALA A 134 2.33 -3.87 -23.97
N PRO A 135 1.69 -3.91 -25.15
CA PRO A 135 1.42 -5.17 -25.84
C PRO A 135 2.71 -5.98 -26.06
N GLY A 136 2.61 -7.30 -25.96
CA GLY A 136 3.76 -8.19 -26.04
C GLY A 136 3.35 -9.65 -26.20
N THR A 137 4.33 -10.54 -26.13
CA THR A 137 4.14 -12.00 -26.24
C THR A 137 4.56 -12.64 -24.92
N LEU A 138 3.69 -13.47 -24.35
CA LEU A 138 4.07 -14.29 -23.20
C LEU A 138 5.09 -15.33 -23.66
N ALA A 139 6.18 -15.51 -22.92
CA ALA A 139 7.04 -16.68 -23.04
C ALA A 139 6.26 -17.98 -22.75
N THR A 140 6.62 -19.07 -23.43
CA THR A 140 6.17 -20.41 -23.07
C THR A 140 6.84 -20.85 -21.77
N GLY A 141 6.06 -21.16 -20.73
CA GLY A 141 6.60 -21.49 -19.41
C GLY A 141 6.78 -20.24 -18.52
N ALA A 142 7.96 -20.08 -17.91
CA ALA A 142 8.22 -18.94 -17.03
C ALA A 142 8.64 -17.68 -17.81
N GLY A 143 8.25 -16.51 -17.32
CA GLY A 143 8.61 -15.22 -17.92
C GLY A 143 8.30 -14.06 -16.99
N SER A 144 8.39 -12.84 -17.51
CA SER A 144 8.15 -11.63 -16.73
C SER A 144 7.44 -10.56 -17.54
N LEU A 145 6.73 -9.68 -16.82
CA LEU A 145 6.01 -8.53 -17.35
C LEU A 145 6.57 -7.26 -16.73
N THR A 146 6.97 -6.30 -17.56
CA THR A 146 7.49 -5.01 -17.09
C THR A 146 6.43 -3.93 -17.22
N TYR A 147 5.97 -3.41 -16.09
CA TYR A 147 5.09 -2.25 -16.00
C TYR A 147 5.92 -0.99 -15.86
N THR A 148 5.60 0.03 -16.66
CA THR A 148 6.08 1.40 -16.46
C THR A 148 5.06 2.14 -15.61
N ILE A 149 5.50 2.82 -14.55
CA ILE A 149 4.64 3.61 -13.68
C ILE A 149 4.92 5.09 -13.96
N ALA A 150 3.86 5.83 -14.28
CA ALA A 150 3.91 7.26 -14.58
C ALA A 150 2.76 8.00 -13.87
N GLY A 151 2.82 9.33 -13.86
CA GLY A 151 1.84 10.19 -13.20
C GLY A 151 2.46 10.96 -12.04
N THR A 152 1.63 11.63 -11.26
CA THR A 152 2.05 12.40 -10.06
C THR A 152 1.19 11.91 -8.90
N PRO A 153 1.77 11.25 -7.88
CA PRO A 153 0.99 10.82 -6.73
C PRO A 153 0.33 12.02 -6.04
N ALA A 154 -0.89 11.83 -5.57
CA ALA A 154 -1.66 12.87 -4.88
C ALA A 154 -1.41 12.93 -3.36
N SER A 155 -0.75 11.91 -2.81
CA SER A 155 -0.33 11.81 -1.40
C SER A 155 0.81 10.80 -1.26
N ASP A 156 1.44 10.71 -0.11
CA ASP A 156 2.31 9.60 0.26
C ASP A 156 1.51 8.38 0.78
N GLY A 157 2.19 7.25 0.97
CA GLY A 157 1.57 6.00 1.47
C GLY A 157 1.67 4.85 0.45
N THR A 158 0.65 4.00 0.40
CA THR A 158 0.64 2.80 -0.46
C THR A 158 -0.25 3.01 -1.69
N ALA A 159 0.35 2.94 -2.87
CA ALA A 159 -0.34 2.88 -4.17
C ALA A 159 -0.57 1.41 -4.57
N SER A 160 -1.82 1.04 -4.79
CA SER A 160 -2.24 -0.31 -5.17
C SER A 160 -2.70 -0.38 -6.62
N PHE A 161 -2.26 -1.39 -7.37
CA PHE A 161 -2.64 -1.62 -8.76
C PHE A 161 -3.23 -3.02 -8.94
N ALA A 162 -4.50 -3.08 -9.35
CA ALA A 162 -5.18 -4.34 -9.66
C ALA A 162 -4.77 -4.88 -11.04
N ILE A 163 -3.77 -5.76 -11.05
CA ILE A 163 -3.24 -6.40 -12.26
C ILE A 163 -4.20 -7.50 -12.73
N ASN A 164 -4.46 -7.56 -14.03
CA ASN A 164 -5.31 -8.57 -14.67
C ASN A 164 -4.77 -8.87 -16.08
N ILE A 165 -4.03 -9.96 -16.19
CA ILE A 165 -3.32 -10.34 -17.42
C ILE A 165 -3.19 -11.87 -17.46
N GLY A 166 -3.30 -12.47 -18.65
CA GLY A 166 -3.11 -13.90 -18.80
C GLY A 166 -4.14 -14.77 -18.06
N GLY A 167 -5.35 -14.25 -17.80
CA GLY A 167 -6.39 -14.94 -17.03
C GLY A 167 -6.20 -14.90 -15.50
N GLN A 168 -5.12 -14.30 -15.01
CA GLN A 168 -4.80 -14.20 -13.59
C GLN A 168 -4.95 -12.76 -13.09
N THR A 169 -5.22 -12.62 -11.79
CA THR A 169 -5.27 -11.32 -11.11
C THR A 169 -4.34 -11.29 -9.90
N CYS A 170 -3.74 -10.14 -9.63
CA CYS A 170 -3.02 -9.88 -8.37
C CYS A 170 -2.99 -8.38 -8.05
N SER A 171 -2.67 -8.04 -6.80
CA SER A 171 -2.51 -6.64 -6.35
C SER A 171 -1.03 -6.31 -6.27
N LEU A 172 -0.56 -5.37 -7.10
CA LEU A 172 0.78 -4.80 -6.99
C LEU A 172 0.74 -3.59 -6.07
N GLU A 173 1.53 -3.62 -4.99
CA GLU A 173 1.66 -2.50 -4.06
C GLU A 173 2.99 -1.76 -4.27
N ARG A 174 2.94 -0.43 -4.28
CA ARG A 174 4.11 0.45 -4.37
C ARG A 174 4.05 1.51 -3.26
N THR A 175 5.13 1.66 -2.51
CA THR A 175 5.27 2.75 -1.54
C THR A 175 5.60 4.06 -2.24
N VAL A 176 4.85 5.11 -1.91
CA VAL A 176 5.10 6.51 -2.25
C VAL A 176 5.66 7.18 -1.01
N ALA A 177 6.87 7.72 -1.11
CA ALA A 177 7.55 8.40 -0.02
C ALA A 177 6.99 9.83 0.16
N PRO A 178 6.96 10.36 1.39
CA PRO A 178 6.69 11.77 1.61
C PRO A 178 7.82 12.64 1.02
N PRO A 179 7.53 13.89 0.62
CA PRO A 179 8.56 14.80 0.15
C PRO A 179 9.43 15.27 1.32
N THR A 180 10.68 15.65 1.03
CA THR A 180 11.68 15.92 2.08
C THR A 180 12.48 17.19 1.87
N VAL A 181 12.96 17.76 2.97
CA VAL A 181 13.94 18.86 3.02
C VAL A 181 15.16 18.46 3.86
N ILE A 182 16.26 19.19 3.68
CA ILE A 182 17.47 19.01 4.47
C ILE A 182 17.51 20.08 5.57
N GLY A 183 17.50 19.64 6.81
CA GLY A 183 17.65 20.48 8.00
C GLY A 183 19.11 20.60 8.45
N ALA A 184 19.28 21.07 9.68
CA ALA A 184 20.56 21.13 10.37
C ALA A 184 21.29 19.77 10.37
N ASN A 185 22.63 19.81 10.39
CA ASN A 185 23.48 18.62 10.31
C ASN A 185 23.18 17.63 9.17
N ASN A 186 22.66 18.11 8.04
CA ASN A 186 22.27 17.29 6.88
C ASN A 186 21.21 16.23 7.20
N LYS A 187 20.40 16.45 8.23
CA LYS A 187 19.28 15.56 8.55
C LYS A 187 18.15 15.75 7.56
N VAL A 188 17.54 14.64 7.16
CA VAL A 188 16.43 14.63 6.19
C VAL A 188 15.13 14.69 6.97
N TRP A 189 14.32 15.69 6.71
CA TRP A 189 13.02 15.92 7.33
C TRP A 189 11.91 15.84 6.30
N MET A 190 10.68 15.54 6.72
CA MET A 190 9.51 15.79 5.86
C MET A 190 9.38 17.29 5.58
N ASP A 191 9.00 17.65 4.35
CA ASP A 191 8.85 19.05 3.94
C ASP A 191 7.61 19.74 4.54
N ARG A 192 6.65 18.97 5.07
CA ARG A 192 5.44 19.45 5.75
C ARG A 192 5.10 18.64 7.01
N ASN A 193 4.20 19.18 7.83
CA ASN A 193 3.71 18.50 9.03
C ASN A 193 2.95 17.24 8.63
N LEU A 194 2.96 16.23 9.48
CA LEU A 194 2.15 15.03 9.26
C LEU A 194 0.66 15.43 9.20
N GLY A 195 -0.04 15.00 8.15
CA GLY A 195 -1.43 15.39 7.87
C GLY A 195 -1.59 16.70 7.07
N ALA A 196 -0.50 17.42 6.75
CA ALA A 196 -0.58 18.67 5.98
C ALA A 196 -0.68 18.40 4.48
N SER A 197 -1.47 19.21 3.77
CA SER A 197 -1.64 19.07 2.31
C SER A 197 -0.58 19.82 1.50
N GLN A 198 0.18 20.73 2.13
CA GLN A 198 1.26 21.47 1.47
C GLN A 198 2.35 21.93 2.44
N VAL A 199 3.50 22.31 1.89
CA VAL A 199 4.55 23.07 2.59
C VAL A 199 4.01 24.43 2.98
N ALA A 200 4.40 24.95 4.14
CA ALA A 200 3.95 26.25 4.61
C ALA A 200 4.41 27.36 3.66
N THR A 201 3.46 28.16 3.19
CA THR A 201 3.72 29.38 2.42
C THR A 201 3.75 30.64 3.29
N SER A 202 3.27 30.53 4.52
CA SER A 202 3.38 31.53 5.60
C SER A 202 3.31 30.81 6.95
N SER A 203 3.76 31.45 8.03
CA SER A 203 3.62 30.90 9.39
C SER A 203 2.16 30.66 9.81
N THR A 204 1.20 31.28 9.14
CA THR A 204 -0.24 31.12 9.38
C THR A 204 -0.98 30.36 8.28
N ASP A 205 -0.27 29.58 7.47
CA ASP A 205 -0.85 28.81 6.37
C ASP A 205 -1.60 27.58 6.89
N THR A 206 -2.92 27.66 6.96
CA THR A 206 -3.77 26.60 7.52
C THR A 206 -3.67 25.26 6.80
N ALA A 207 -3.29 25.24 5.51
CA ALA A 207 -3.12 24.00 4.75
C ALA A 207 -1.83 23.25 5.12
N SER A 208 -0.87 23.95 5.75
CA SER A 208 0.41 23.39 6.19
C SER A 208 0.41 22.87 7.63
N TYR A 209 -0.66 23.12 8.38
CA TYR A 209 -0.68 22.87 9.83
C TYR A 209 -0.60 21.39 10.19
N GLY A 210 -1.14 20.53 9.33
CA GLY A 210 -1.27 19.10 9.58
C GLY A 210 -2.11 18.80 10.82
N ASP A 211 -1.96 17.60 11.36
CA ASP A 211 -2.77 17.09 12.47
C ASP A 211 -2.14 17.33 13.84
N LEU A 212 -2.88 17.02 14.91
CA LEU A 212 -2.51 17.28 16.30
C LEU A 212 -2.61 16.00 17.14
N TYR A 213 -1.46 15.36 17.36
CA TYR A 213 -1.35 14.04 17.98
C TYR A 213 -1.24 14.12 19.50
N GLN A 214 -1.89 13.20 20.21
CA GLN A 214 -1.60 12.96 21.64
C GLN A 214 -0.35 12.08 21.74
N TRP A 215 0.61 12.46 22.60
CA TRP A 215 1.96 11.88 22.55
C TRP A 215 1.97 10.37 22.74
N GLY A 216 2.66 9.62 21.88
CA GLY A 216 2.78 8.17 21.96
C GLY A 216 1.58 7.40 21.39
N ARG A 217 0.51 8.08 20.96
CA ARG A 217 -0.68 7.44 20.41
C ARG A 217 -0.49 7.11 18.92
N ALA A 218 -0.99 5.96 18.48
CA ALA A 218 -1.01 5.65 17.05
C ALA A 218 -1.98 6.59 16.32
N ALA A 219 -1.71 6.85 15.04
CA ALA A 219 -2.67 7.49 14.15
C ALA A 219 -3.89 6.56 14.00
N ASP A 220 -5.06 7.03 14.43
CA ASP A 220 -6.32 6.29 14.38
C ASP A 220 -7.52 7.20 14.03
N GLY A 221 -7.24 8.47 13.69
CA GLY A 221 -8.23 9.52 13.44
C GLY A 221 -8.41 10.49 14.61
N HIS A 222 -7.87 10.22 15.81
CA HIS A 222 -7.94 11.18 16.92
C HIS A 222 -7.20 12.50 16.63
N GLU A 223 -6.13 12.41 15.84
CA GLU A 223 -5.21 13.49 15.52
C GLU A 223 -5.88 14.59 14.69
N ASP A 224 -6.95 14.23 13.97
CA ASP A 224 -7.72 15.18 13.18
C ASP A 224 -8.17 16.33 14.08
N ARG A 225 -7.92 17.55 13.62
CA ARG A 225 -8.28 18.79 14.36
C ARG A 225 -9.75 18.87 14.75
N ASN A 226 -10.60 18.15 14.02
CA ASN A 226 -12.05 18.12 14.18
C ASN A 226 -12.61 16.75 14.63
N SER A 227 -11.77 15.79 15.02
CA SER A 227 -12.26 14.49 15.50
C SER A 227 -13.20 14.64 16.68
N THR A 228 -14.08 13.66 16.87
CA THR A 228 -14.97 13.63 18.04
C THR A 228 -14.15 13.44 19.32
N LYS A 229 -14.78 13.68 20.47
CA LYS A 229 -14.11 13.72 21.76
C LYS A 229 -14.58 12.56 22.62
N TYR A 230 -13.65 11.91 23.30
CA TYR A 230 -13.94 10.94 24.34
C TYR A 230 -13.55 11.52 25.71
N THR A 231 -14.52 11.77 26.58
CA THR A 231 -14.25 12.23 27.95
C THR A 231 -13.95 11.05 28.86
N ALA A 232 -12.71 10.97 29.34
CA ALA A 232 -12.31 9.98 30.33
C ALA A 232 -13.02 10.25 31.67
N VAL A 233 -13.56 9.19 32.30
CA VAL A 233 -14.37 9.29 33.53
C VAL A 233 -13.51 9.13 34.78
N GLU A 234 -13.73 10.00 35.77
CA GLU A 234 -13.03 10.06 37.07
C GLU A 234 -13.45 8.96 38.05
N THR A 235 -13.20 7.69 37.75
CA THR A 235 -13.45 6.59 38.71
C THR A 235 -12.16 5.95 39.22
N GLY A 236 -11.10 6.74 39.40
CA GLY A 236 -9.81 6.30 39.96
C GLY A 236 -8.85 5.69 38.92
N SER A 237 -9.15 5.89 37.64
CA SER A 237 -8.39 5.41 36.49
C SER A 237 -8.55 6.41 35.35
N ASP A 238 -7.99 7.60 35.49
CA ASP A 238 -8.18 8.63 34.49
C ASP A 238 -7.36 8.26 33.24
N GLY A 239 -8.00 8.15 32.08
CA GLY A 239 -7.39 7.72 30.82
C GLY A 239 -7.69 6.29 30.42
N VAL A 240 -7.11 5.86 29.29
CA VAL A 240 -7.38 4.52 28.75
C VAL A 240 -6.50 3.46 29.40
N ALA A 241 -7.06 2.29 29.69
CA ALA A 241 -6.36 1.21 30.41
C ALA A 241 -5.42 0.37 29.52
N ASN A 242 -5.56 0.46 28.19
CA ASN A 242 -4.72 -0.29 27.24
C ASN A 242 -4.58 0.51 25.95
N PHE A 243 -3.40 1.09 25.72
CA PHE A 243 -3.10 1.92 24.56
C PHE A 243 -2.95 1.15 23.24
N ASN A 244 -2.94 -0.20 23.27
CA ASN A 244 -2.80 -1.06 22.09
C ASN A 244 -4.06 -1.88 21.76
N ALA A 245 -5.15 -1.70 22.51
CA ALA A 245 -6.40 -2.39 22.21
C ALA A 245 -7.05 -1.77 20.97
N SER A 246 -7.65 -2.59 20.10
CA SER A 246 -8.51 -2.16 19.01
C SER A 246 -9.98 -2.38 19.35
N GLY A 247 -10.88 -1.58 18.79
CA GLY A 247 -12.32 -1.68 18.99
C GLY A 247 -12.82 -1.03 20.28
N ASN A 248 -12.09 -0.06 20.83
CA ASN A 248 -12.52 0.65 22.03
C ASN A 248 -13.50 1.77 21.69
N ALA A 249 -14.25 2.22 22.69
CA ALA A 249 -15.15 3.35 22.56
C ALA A 249 -14.43 4.67 22.24
N TRP A 250 -13.11 4.76 22.45
CA TRP A 250 -12.31 5.96 22.24
C TRP A 250 -11.54 5.95 20.90
N ASP A 251 -11.60 4.88 20.12
CA ASP A 251 -10.87 4.77 18.85
C ASP A 251 -11.27 5.91 17.89
N GLY A 252 -10.27 6.59 17.32
CA GLY A 252 -10.46 7.75 16.45
C GLY A 252 -11.00 9.01 17.15
N GLN A 253 -11.05 9.02 18.48
CA GLN A 253 -11.53 10.16 19.26
C GLN A 253 -10.40 10.80 20.06
N PHE A 254 -10.39 12.12 20.10
CA PHE A 254 -9.48 12.87 20.95
C PHE A 254 -9.89 12.73 22.42
N ILE A 255 -8.98 12.23 23.25
CA ILE A 255 -9.27 11.94 24.64
C ILE A 255 -9.15 13.22 25.46
N THR A 256 -10.25 13.62 26.10
CA THR A 256 -10.28 14.75 27.02
C THR A 256 -10.29 14.31 28.49
N ARG A 257 -9.65 15.06 29.38
CA ARG A 257 -9.50 14.75 30.81
C ARG A 257 -9.95 15.91 31.69
N ASN A 258 -10.43 15.59 32.90
CA ASN A 258 -10.89 16.58 33.87
C ASN A 258 -9.95 16.74 35.09
N SER A 259 -8.90 15.90 35.21
CA SER A 259 -8.19 15.68 36.47
C SER A 259 -6.76 16.24 36.58
N GLY A 260 -6.27 16.99 35.58
CA GLY A 260 -4.92 17.57 35.62
C GLY A 260 -3.78 16.54 35.52
N ASP A 261 -4.09 15.31 35.14
CA ASP A 261 -3.10 14.27 34.84
C ASP A 261 -2.45 14.46 33.46
N ASN A 262 -1.15 14.24 33.41
CA ASN A 262 -0.30 14.66 32.30
C ASN A 262 -0.34 13.73 31.06
N ASN A 263 -1.23 12.74 31.00
CA ASN A 263 -1.19 11.70 29.96
C ASN A 263 -2.59 11.26 29.54
N TRP A 264 -2.81 10.87 28.29
CA TRP A 264 -4.12 10.36 27.82
C TRP A 264 -4.34 8.88 28.19
N VAL A 265 -3.26 8.15 28.48
CA VAL A 265 -3.29 6.80 29.06
C VAL A 265 -3.40 6.91 30.59
N ASN A 266 -4.01 5.91 31.22
CA ASN A 266 -3.98 5.79 32.68
C ASN A 266 -2.52 5.70 33.20
N PRO A 267 -2.13 6.52 34.21
CA PRO A 267 -0.77 6.53 34.78
C PRO A 267 -0.27 5.17 35.31
N SER A 268 -1.17 4.26 35.67
CA SER A 268 -0.83 2.90 36.11
C SER A 268 -0.36 1.97 34.98
N VAL A 269 -0.55 2.38 33.73
CA VAL A 269 -0.17 1.58 32.56
C VAL A 269 1.33 1.71 32.29
N SER A 270 2.05 0.59 32.41
CA SER A 270 3.48 0.54 32.13
C SER A 270 3.79 0.54 30.63
N GLY A 271 4.96 1.05 30.24
CA GLY A 271 5.47 0.95 28.88
C GLY A 271 5.09 2.12 27.97
N VAL A 272 4.33 3.10 28.47
CA VAL A 272 3.96 4.31 27.73
C VAL A 272 5.20 5.12 27.33
N ASP A 273 6.25 5.12 28.16
CA ASP A 273 7.52 5.79 27.85
C ASP A 273 8.30 5.16 26.68
N ASN A 274 7.91 3.94 26.24
CA ASN A 274 8.55 3.25 25.12
C ASN A 274 7.83 3.50 23.78
N LEU A 275 6.81 4.35 23.75
CA LEU A 275 6.08 4.72 22.54
C LEU A 275 6.88 5.76 21.72
N TRP A 276 6.74 5.70 20.39
CA TRP A 276 7.44 6.57 19.43
C TRP A 276 8.98 6.49 19.48
N GLN A 277 9.55 5.42 20.04
CA GLN A 277 11.00 5.26 20.18
C GLN A 277 11.63 4.63 18.92
N GLY A 278 12.04 5.49 17.98
CA GLY A 278 12.75 5.08 16.76
C GLY A 278 11.83 4.78 15.57
N VAL A 279 12.43 4.52 14.39
CA VAL A 279 11.69 4.20 13.15
C VAL A 279 10.76 2.98 13.27
N ASN A 280 11.17 1.96 14.03
CA ASN A 280 10.37 0.76 14.32
C ASN A 280 9.68 0.85 15.69
N GLY A 281 9.62 2.04 16.29
CA GLY A 281 9.02 2.26 17.59
C GLY A 281 7.51 1.99 17.57
N THR A 282 6.99 1.41 18.65
CA THR A 282 5.55 1.21 18.82
C THR A 282 4.80 2.53 18.63
N ASN A 283 3.70 2.48 17.88
CA ASN A 283 2.83 3.61 17.55
C ASN A 283 3.48 4.77 16.79
N ASN A 284 4.67 4.60 16.20
CA ASN A 284 5.29 5.63 15.36
C ASN A 284 4.29 6.12 14.28
N PRO A 285 3.85 7.40 14.31
CA PRO A 285 2.83 7.90 13.39
C PRO A 285 3.44 8.27 12.03
N CYS A 286 4.76 8.35 11.93
CA CYS A 286 5.45 8.77 10.73
C CYS A 286 5.45 7.68 9.64
N PRO A 287 5.51 8.08 8.35
CA PRO A 287 5.63 7.13 7.24
C PRO A 287 6.85 6.22 7.35
N ALA A 288 6.84 5.10 6.63
CA ALA A 288 7.92 4.11 6.65
C ALA A 288 9.29 4.77 6.39
N GLY A 289 10.27 4.48 7.25
CA GLY A 289 11.62 5.07 7.20
C GLY A 289 11.75 6.41 7.95
N PHE A 290 10.65 6.97 8.45
CA PHE A 290 10.65 8.20 9.25
C PHE A 290 10.19 7.92 10.68
N ARG A 291 10.53 8.84 11.59
CA ARG A 291 10.09 8.82 12.99
C ARG A 291 9.85 10.22 13.55
N VAL A 292 9.26 10.27 14.74
CA VAL A 292 9.20 11.50 15.53
C VAL A 292 10.63 11.87 15.98
N PRO A 293 11.06 13.13 15.76
CA PRO A 293 12.40 13.60 16.15
C PRO A 293 12.59 13.58 17.66
N THR A 294 13.83 13.46 18.10
CA THR A 294 14.21 13.63 19.51
C THR A 294 14.31 15.10 19.87
N ALA A 295 14.25 15.41 21.17
CA ALA A 295 14.45 16.78 21.66
C ALA A 295 15.84 17.34 21.30
N ALA A 296 16.86 16.47 21.24
CA ALA A 296 18.20 16.87 20.83
C ALA A 296 18.26 17.26 19.34
N GLU A 297 17.51 16.57 18.47
CA GLU A 297 17.43 16.93 17.05
C GLU A 297 16.71 18.27 16.86
N TRP A 298 15.66 18.54 17.61
CA TRP A 298 15.05 19.88 17.62
C TRP A 298 15.99 20.96 18.14
N GLN A 299 16.72 20.68 19.22
CA GLN A 299 17.68 21.64 19.77
C GLN A 299 18.78 21.99 18.75
N VAL A 300 19.22 21.03 17.96
CA VAL A 300 20.17 21.26 16.86
C VAL A 300 19.61 22.20 15.79
N GLU A 301 18.34 22.05 15.40
CA GLU A 301 17.70 22.99 14.46
C GLU A 301 17.62 24.41 15.03
N ILE A 302 17.28 24.55 16.32
CA ILE A 302 17.25 25.84 17.02
C ILE A 302 18.64 26.49 17.03
N ASP A 303 19.67 25.74 17.46
CA ASP A 303 21.02 26.25 17.66
C ASP A 303 21.70 26.61 16.33
N GLU A 304 21.62 25.74 15.32
CA GLU A 304 22.22 25.98 14.01
C GLU A 304 21.44 27.00 13.20
N GLY A 305 20.10 27.02 13.34
CA GLY A 305 19.21 27.98 12.71
C GLY A 305 19.17 29.35 13.39
N ASN A 306 19.74 29.48 14.60
CA ASN A 306 19.63 30.66 15.48
C ASN A 306 18.16 31.06 15.74
N TRP A 307 17.27 30.10 15.92
CA TRP A 307 15.85 30.40 16.10
C TRP A 307 15.61 31.09 17.43
N SER A 308 15.06 32.30 17.36
CA SER A 308 14.69 33.10 18.53
C SER A 308 13.19 33.34 18.61
N ASN A 309 12.43 33.07 17.54
CA ASN A 309 10.98 33.26 17.46
C ASN A 309 10.38 32.50 16.25
N ALA A 310 9.08 32.64 16.05
CA ALA A 310 8.31 32.00 14.98
C ALA A 310 8.70 32.46 13.57
N THR A 311 9.24 33.67 13.41
CA THR A 311 9.74 34.14 12.11
C THR A 311 10.96 33.32 11.71
N ASP A 312 11.90 33.11 12.63
CA ASP A 312 13.11 32.32 12.36
C ASP A 312 12.78 30.85 12.05
N ALA A 313 11.83 30.26 12.80
CA ALA A 313 11.37 28.90 12.55
C ALA A 313 10.69 28.73 11.18
N PHE A 314 9.94 29.75 10.72
CA PHE A 314 9.31 29.76 9.40
C PHE A 314 10.29 30.06 8.26
N ASP A 315 11.25 30.97 8.47
CA ASP A 315 12.25 31.34 7.47
C ASP A 315 13.35 30.26 7.32
N SER A 316 13.37 29.27 8.24
CA SER A 316 14.24 28.09 8.16
C SER A 316 13.91 27.17 6.98
N THR A 317 14.79 26.21 6.69
CA THR A 317 14.52 25.18 5.67
C THR A 317 13.33 24.28 6.01
N LEU A 318 12.93 24.18 7.28
CA LEU A 318 11.80 23.38 7.72
C LEU A 318 10.45 24.09 7.56
N ALA A 319 10.46 25.41 7.39
CA ALA A 319 9.28 26.27 7.19
C ALA A 319 8.13 25.91 8.15
N LEU A 320 8.39 25.94 9.46
CA LEU A 320 7.43 25.45 10.45
C LEU A 320 6.28 26.44 10.67
N PRO A 321 5.01 26.03 10.51
CA PRO A 321 3.86 26.90 10.78
C PRO A 321 3.48 26.95 12.28
N MET A 322 2.74 28.00 12.65
CA MET A 322 2.13 28.20 13.97
C MET A 322 0.77 27.51 14.06
N ALA A 323 0.82 26.18 14.03
CA ALA A 323 -0.35 25.32 13.96
C ALA A 323 -1.20 25.27 15.24
N GLY A 324 -0.71 25.85 16.35
CA GLY A 324 -1.34 25.79 17.66
C GLY A 324 -1.41 24.38 18.23
N ASN A 325 -2.38 24.15 19.11
CA ASN A 325 -2.57 22.89 19.79
C ASN A 325 -4.04 22.56 20.06
N ARG A 326 -4.31 21.33 20.48
CA ARG A 326 -5.63 20.88 20.91
C ARG A 326 -5.61 20.56 22.39
N ILE A 327 -6.39 21.30 23.19
CA ILE A 327 -6.36 21.21 24.65
C ILE A 327 -7.07 19.93 25.11
N ASP A 328 -6.44 19.20 26.02
CA ASP A 328 -6.91 17.98 26.65
C ASP A 328 -8.14 18.17 27.56
N THR A 329 -8.35 19.36 28.15
CA THR A 329 -9.51 19.59 29.03
C THR A 329 -10.86 19.59 28.32
N ASN A 330 -10.92 20.04 27.06
CA ASN A 330 -12.18 20.22 26.34
C ASN A 330 -12.10 19.91 24.84
N GLY A 331 -10.94 19.53 24.32
CA GLY A 331 -10.71 19.21 22.91
C GLY A 331 -10.81 20.40 21.98
N SER A 332 -10.75 21.65 22.48
CA SER A 332 -10.75 22.86 21.66
C SER A 332 -9.35 23.17 21.13
N LEU A 333 -9.29 23.81 19.96
CA LEU A 333 -8.05 24.36 19.42
C LEU A 333 -7.64 25.62 20.18
N ASN A 334 -6.34 25.79 20.39
CA ASN A 334 -5.74 26.94 21.06
C ASN A 334 -4.44 27.35 20.35
N ASN A 335 -4.02 28.61 20.57
CA ASN A 335 -2.77 29.18 20.03
C ASN A 335 -2.59 29.06 18.50
N VAL A 336 -3.68 28.85 17.77
CA VAL A 336 -3.66 28.75 16.31
C VAL A 336 -3.28 30.12 15.74
N ASN A 337 -2.32 30.15 14.82
CA ASN A 337 -1.71 31.35 14.24
C ASN A 337 -0.82 32.16 15.20
N THR A 338 -0.62 31.72 16.45
CA THR A 338 0.20 32.48 17.43
C THR A 338 1.40 31.71 17.93
N SER A 339 1.35 30.37 17.93
CA SER A 339 2.47 29.55 18.40
C SER A 339 2.59 28.25 17.59
N GLY A 340 3.83 27.80 17.39
CA GLY A 340 4.14 26.45 16.92
C GLY A 340 4.47 25.54 18.09
N LEU A 341 3.82 24.37 18.15
CA LEU A 341 4.06 23.36 19.18
C LEU A 341 4.23 22.00 18.52
N TYR A 342 5.41 21.40 18.70
CA TYR A 342 5.83 20.19 17.98
C TYR A 342 6.35 19.14 18.93
N TRP A 343 5.79 17.93 18.85
CA TRP A 343 6.27 16.84 19.69
C TRP A 343 7.70 16.42 19.36
N SER A 344 8.42 16.02 20.40
CA SER A 344 9.58 15.14 20.29
C SER A 344 9.25 13.75 20.83
N SER A 345 10.02 12.74 20.46
CA SER A 345 9.97 11.39 21.05
C SER A 345 10.64 11.31 22.42
N THR A 346 11.21 12.41 22.94
CA THR A 346 11.97 12.39 24.20
C THR A 346 11.05 12.53 25.41
N VAL A 347 11.10 11.51 26.27
CA VAL A 347 10.38 11.44 27.54
C VAL A 347 11.04 12.32 28.61
N SER A 348 10.23 13.03 29.40
CA SER A 348 10.66 13.81 30.56
C SER A 348 9.78 13.49 31.77
N SER A 349 10.16 12.47 32.55
CA SER A 349 9.36 11.96 33.67
C SER A 349 7.94 11.59 33.21
N ALA A 350 6.88 12.08 33.87
CA ALA A 350 5.49 11.85 33.46
C ALA A 350 5.08 12.58 32.16
N ASN A 351 5.94 13.47 31.66
CA ASN A 351 5.69 14.36 30.52
C ASN A 351 6.55 13.98 29.32
N SER A 352 6.45 14.76 28.25
CA SER A 352 7.34 14.68 27.09
C SER A 352 7.84 16.07 26.68
N LEU A 353 9.00 16.10 26.03
CA LEU A 353 9.59 17.32 25.49
C LEU A 353 8.95 17.70 24.15
N LEU A 354 8.83 18.99 23.91
CA LEU A 354 8.30 19.59 22.69
C LEU A 354 9.10 20.83 22.30
N LEU A 355 9.16 21.10 21.01
CA LEU A 355 9.61 22.39 20.47
C LEU A 355 8.44 23.38 20.55
N TYR A 356 8.68 24.54 21.13
CA TYR A 356 7.78 25.68 21.19
C TYR A 356 8.41 26.89 20.50
N PHE A 357 7.60 27.66 19.79
CA PHE A 357 7.98 29.00 19.36
C PHE A 357 6.75 29.89 19.20
N ASP A 358 6.91 31.19 19.47
CA ASP A 358 5.91 32.24 19.28
C ASP A 358 6.56 33.53 18.76
N SER A 359 5.93 34.69 18.90
CA SER A 359 6.48 35.96 18.43
C SER A 359 7.82 36.36 19.08
N ASP A 360 8.13 35.85 20.27
CA ASP A 360 9.19 36.39 21.14
C ASP A 360 10.19 35.32 21.62
N GLU A 361 9.87 34.03 21.50
CA GLU A 361 10.78 32.95 21.88
C GLU A 361 10.71 31.73 20.97
N ALA A 362 11.79 30.94 21.00
CA ALA A 362 11.86 29.58 20.47
C ALA A 362 12.71 28.71 21.41
N GLY A 363 12.25 27.51 21.74
CA GLY A 363 12.94 26.65 22.69
C GLY A 363 12.29 25.30 22.93
N MET A 364 13.00 24.46 23.70
CA MET A 364 12.52 23.14 24.12
C MET A 364 11.88 23.22 25.50
N TYR A 365 10.66 22.68 25.61
CA TYR A 365 9.86 22.68 26.83
C TYR A 365 9.27 21.32 27.13
N THR A 366 8.77 21.15 28.35
CA THR A 366 8.11 19.93 28.80
C THR A 366 6.62 20.19 28.97
N ASN A 367 5.75 19.31 28.46
CA ASN A 367 4.31 19.43 28.65
C ASN A 367 3.58 18.07 28.67
N ASP A 368 2.29 18.13 28.96
CA ASP A 368 1.42 16.99 29.17
C ASP A 368 1.15 16.25 27.85
N ARG A 369 1.38 14.95 27.87
CA ARG A 369 1.19 14.02 26.74
C ARG A 369 -0.25 13.94 26.26
N ALA A 370 -1.21 14.37 27.08
CA ALA A 370 -2.63 14.40 26.72
C ALA A 370 -2.97 15.53 25.73
N ILE A 371 -2.12 16.55 25.58
CA ILE A 371 -2.38 17.67 24.66
C ILE A 371 -2.06 17.23 23.22
N GLY A 372 -2.84 17.70 22.25
CA GLY A 372 -2.59 17.49 20.83
C GLY A 372 -1.58 18.52 20.29
N TYR A 373 -0.41 18.07 19.83
CA TYR A 373 0.58 18.91 19.14
C TYR A 373 0.95 18.35 17.77
N SER A 374 1.51 19.22 16.93
CA SER A 374 1.95 18.83 15.59
C SER A 374 3.12 17.87 15.64
N VAL A 375 3.24 17.05 14.59
CA VAL A 375 4.39 16.16 14.38
C VAL A 375 5.03 16.51 13.05
N ARG A 376 6.35 16.68 13.08
CA ARG A 376 7.21 16.82 11.89
C ARG A 376 8.22 15.70 11.92
N CYS A 377 8.17 14.80 10.95
CA CYS A 377 8.99 13.59 11.00
C CYS A 377 10.40 13.80 10.44
N ILE A 378 11.36 13.08 11.02
CA ILE A 378 12.77 13.01 10.59
C ILE A 378 13.07 11.60 10.07
N LYS A 379 13.93 11.48 9.06
CA LYS A 379 14.38 10.20 8.51
C LYS A 379 15.57 9.65 9.31
N ASP A 380 15.53 8.35 9.62
CA ASP A 380 16.65 7.62 10.24
C ASP A 380 17.67 7.10 9.22
#